data_AF-A0AAV9SF24-F1
#
_entry.id   AF-A0AAV9SF24-F1
#
_cell.length_a   1.000
_cell.length_b   1.000
_cell.length_c   1.000
_cell.angle_alpha   90.00
_cell.angle_beta   90.00
_cell.angle_gamma   90.00
#
_symmetry.space_group_name_H-M   'P 1'
#
loop_
_entity.id
_entity.type
_entity.pdbx_description
1 polymer ?
#
loop_
_entity_poly.entity_id
_entity_poly.type
_entity_poly.pdbx_seq_one_letter_code
_entity_poly.pdbx_strand_id
1 'polypeptide(L)'
;MKGRIHRQLRKMAAHTQKNNKPGKSGGKEAQPLILPKTPAEEQRLKLERLMRNPDKAAPIPEGPKEWAPRAPPEFVRDVMGSSAGAGSGEFHVYRHLRRREYQRQDFLDKMSEKQEKDVDYLLKLEQNKRAAEERTAKRRKKREKLKQKKLLAKKAKMEDKDKDDGDMDSDSSGEEERKEEDGEEEEKEDDAETPSFIMGRK
;
A
#
# COMPACT_ATOMS: atom_id res chain seq x y z
N MET A 1 9.69 -49.81 79.19
CA MET A 1 10.72 -48.74 79.23
C MET A 1 10.40 -47.71 78.15
N LYS A 2 10.22 -46.44 78.55
CA LYS A 2 9.87 -45.32 77.67
C LYS A 2 11.14 -44.83 76.95
N GLY A 3 11.28 -45.13 75.66
CA GLY A 3 12.36 -44.62 74.80
C GLY A 3 11.91 -43.35 74.06
N ARG A 4 12.21 -42.18 74.64
CA ARG A 4 11.88 -40.85 74.11
C ARG A 4 12.94 -40.44 73.08
N ILE A 5 12.71 -40.72 71.80
CA ILE A 5 13.59 -40.23 70.71
C ILE A 5 13.22 -38.78 70.40
N HIS A 6 14.06 -37.86 70.88
CA HIS A 6 14.07 -36.46 70.52
C HIS A 6 14.40 -36.33 69.02
N ARG A 7 13.44 -35.87 68.21
CA ARG A 7 13.70 -35.46 66.83
C ARG A 7 13.68 -33.93 66.78
N GLN A 8 14.89 -33.34 66.77
CA GLN A 8 15.12 -31.91 66.60
C GLN A 8 14.29 -31.33 65.43
N LEU A 9 13.45 -30.33 65.73
CA LEU A 9 12.85 -29.43 64.73
C LEU A 9 13.96 -28.51 64.19
N ARG A 10 14.44 -28.79 62.97
CA ARG A 10 15.31 -27.87 62.23
C ARG A 10 14.42 -26.83 61.55
N LYS A 11 14.33 -25.64 62.15
CA LYS A 11 13.75 -24.44 61.53
C LYS A 11 14.53 -24.13 60.25
N MET A 12 13.94 -24.41 59.08
CA MET A 12 14.44 -23.90 57.80
C MET A 12 13.84 -22.51 57.60
N ALA A 13 14.69 -21.49 57.71
CA ALA A 13 14.36 -20.13 57.37
C ALA A 13 14.01 -20.04 55.88
N ALA A 14 12.82 -19.50 55.58
CA ALA A 14 12.35 -19.24 54.23
C ALA A 14 13.29 -18.24 53.53
N HIS A 15 13.97 -18.69 52.48
CA HIS A 15 14.67 -17.83 51.55
C HIS A 15 13.64 -17.23 50.57
N THR A 16 13.07 -16.08 50.93
CA THR A 16 12.27 -15.28 50.01
C THR A 16 13.24 -14.52 49.09
N GLN A 17 13.38 -14.98 47.84
CA GLN A 17 14.10 -14.22 46.83
C GLN A 17 13.36 -12.90 46.59
N LYS A 18 14.01 -11.79 46.96
CA LYS A 18 13.57 -10.43 46.65
C LYS A 18 13.64 -10.23 45.14
N ASN A 19 12.50 -10.36 44.49
CA ASN A 19 12.33 -9.92 43.11
C ASN A 19 12.42 -8.38 43.07
N ASN A 20 13.58 -7.86 42.65
CA ASN A 20 13.77 -6.46 42.29
C ASN A 20 13.02 -6.17 40.98
N LYS A 21 11.70 -6.04 41.08
CA LYS A 21 10.87 -5.42 40.04
C LYS A 21 10.82 -3.92 40.37
N PRO A 22 11.19 -3.02 39.44
CA PRO A 22 11.11 -1.59 39.72
C PRO A 22 9.67 -1.26 40.11
N GLY A 23 9.53 -0.62 41.28
CA GLY A 23 8.25 -0.30 41.89
C GLY A 23 7.34 0.38 40.90
N LYS A 24 6.10 -0.11 40.79
CA LYS A 24 5.03 0.53 40.03
C LYS A 24 4.79 1.90 40.67
N SER A 25 5.29 2.95 40.05
CA SER A 25 5.09 4.32 40.48
C SER A 25 3.60 4.64 40.51
N GLY A 26 3.15 5.14 41.67
CA GLY A 26 1.94 5.95 41.88
C GLY A 26 0.61 5.31 41.50
N GLY A 27 -0.30 5.20 42.47
CA GLY A 27 -1.69 4.84 42.24
C GLY A 27 -2.30 5.70 41.13
N LYS A 28 -2.60 5.08 39.99
CA LYS A 28 -3.41 5.72 38.95
C LYS A 28 -4.84 5.69 39.47
N GLU A 29 -5.36 6.85 39.83
CA GLU A 29 -6.78 7.05 40.12
C GLU A 29 -7.60 6.34 39.04
N ALA A 30 -8.47 5.42 39.46
CA ALA A 30 -9.27 4.61 38.57
C ALA A 30 -10.25 5.53 37.85
N GLN A 31 -9.93 5.88 36.60
CA GLN A 31 -10.79 6.72 35.78
C GLN A 31 -12.10 5.97 35.51
N PRO A 32 -13.26 6.67 35.57
CA PRO A 32 -14.53 6.05 35.22
C PRO A 32 -14.46 5.56 33.77
N LEU A 33 -15.01 4.37 33.52
CA LEU A 33 -15.04 3.77 32.19
C LEU A 33 -16.06 4.53 31.34
N ILE A 34 -15.61 5.63 30.70
CA ILE A 34 -16.45 6.43 29.82
C ILE A 34 -16.55 5.70 28.48
N LEU A 35 -17.75 5.20 28.15
CA LEU A 35 -18.03 4.72 26.81
C LEU A 35 -18.19 5.92 25.87
N PRO A 36 -17.35 6.04 24.84
CA PRO A 36 -17.44 7.15 23.89
C PRO A 36 -18.71 7.01 23.05
N LYS A 37 -19.47 8.10 22.92
CA LYS A 37 -20.68 8.16 22.08
C LYS A 37 -20.37 8.67 20.68
N THR A 38 -19.28 9.43 20.53
CA THR A 38 -18.84 10.02 19.27
C THR A 38 -17.40 9.62 18.94
N PRO A 39 -17.00 9.58 17.65
CA PRO A 39 -15.61 9.30 17.26
C PRO A 39 -14.63 10.36 17.80
N ALA A 40 -15.10 11.60 17.99
CA ALA A 40 -14.33 12.67 18.61
C ALA A 40 -14.02 12.37 20.09
N GLU A 41 -14.96 11.81 20.84
CA GLU A 41 -14.75 11.38 22.23
C GLU A 41 -13.75 10.22 22.32
N GLU A 42 -13.76 9.27 21.38
CA GLU A 42 -12.74 8.21 21.32
C GLU A 42 -11.32 8.76 21.15
N GLN A 43 -11.16 9.71 20.23
CA GLN A 43 -9.88 10.36 19.98
C GLN A 43 -9.44 11.17 21.20
N ARG A 44 -10.36 11.91 21.83
CA ARG A 44 -10.10 12.65 23.07
C ARG A 44 -9.59 11.72 24.18
N LEU A 45 -10.24 10.58 24.43
CA LEU A 45 -9.81 9.61 25.44
C LEU A 45 -8.43 9.00 25.11
N LYS A 46 -8.16 8.70 23.83
CA LYS A 46 -6.83 8.23 23.37
C LYS A 46 -5.75 9.30 23.57
N LEU A 47 -6.07 10.57 23.29
CA LEU A 47 -5.18 11.71 23.50
C LEU A 47 -4.91 11.95 24.99
N GLU A 48 -5.93 11.98 25.84
CA GLU A 48 -5.78 12.11 27.30
C GLU A 48 -4.90 10.99 27.87
N ARG A 49 -5.05 9.76 27.35
CA ARG A 49 -4.18 8.62 27.72
C ARG A 49 -2.72 8.83 27.31
N LEU A 50 -2.47 9.41 26.14
CA LEU A 50 -1.13 9.66 25.62
C LEU A 50 -0.47 10.84 26.36
N MET A 51 -1.20 11.94 26.56
CA MET A 51 -0.75 13.14 27.28
C MET A 51 -0.50 12.91 28.77
N ARG A 52 -1.04 11.83 29.36
CA ARG A 52 -0.72 11.42 30.73
C ARG A 52 0.77 11.10 30.93
N ASN A 53 1.49 10.72 29.87
CA ASN A 53 2.95 10.49 29.93
C ASN A 53 3.60 11.08 28.66
N PRO A 54 3.88 12.39 28.64
CA PRO A 54 4.40 13.06 27.45
C PRO A 54 5.83 12.62 27.08
N ASP A 55 6.63 12.18 28.07
CA ASP A 55 8.01 11.74 27.84
C ASP A 55 8.11 10.35 27.18
N LYS A 56 7.01 9.57 27.16
CA LYS A 56 7.00 8.24 26.56
C LYS A 56 6.65 8.36 25.08
N ALA A 57 7.60 8.02 24.20
CA ALA A 57 7.35 7.93 22.76
C ALA A 57 6.12 7.07 22.46
N ALA A 58 5.25 7.58 21.58
CA ALA A 58 4.05 6.87 21.15
C ALA A 58 4.46 5.59 20.40
N PRO A 59 3.90 4.42 20.73
CA PRO A 59 4.14 3.20 19.97
C PRO A 59 3.42 3.31 18.63
N ILE A 60 4.11 3.82 17.62
CA ILE A 60 3.63 3.78 16.23
C ILE A 60 3.87 2.35 15.74
N PRO A 61 2.82 1.57 15.43
CA PRO A 61 3.02 0.24 14.90
C PRO A 61 3.70 0.34 13.55
N GLU A 62 4.82 -0.36 13.38
CA GLU A 62 5.35 -0.66 12.05
C GLU A 62 4.31 -1.50 11.28
N GLY A 63 4.31 -1.39 9.95
CA GLY A 63 3.32 -2.04 9.10
C GLY A 63 3.14 -3.53 9.43
N PRO A 64 1.93 -4.09 9.25
CA PRO A 64 1.64 -5.47 9.60
C PRO A 64 2.63 -6.40 8.89
N LYS A 65 3.44 -7.12 9.66
CA LYS A 65 4.38 -8.08 9.11
C LYS A 65 3.60 -9.24 8.48
N GLU A 66 3.84 -9.48 7.19
CA GLU A 66 3.29 -10.65 6.51
C GLU A 66 3.78 -11.93 7.19
N TRP A 67 2.86 -12.89 7.39
CA TRP A 67 3.22 -14.17 7.98
C TRP A 67 4.15 -14.91 7.01
N ALA A 68 5.34 -15.28 7.48
CA ALA A 68 6.31 -16.04 6.71
C ALA A 68 6.53 -17.42 7.34
N PRO A 69 6.69 -18.48 6.54
CA PRO A 69 7.03 -19.80 7.05
C PRO A 69 8.35 -19.73 7.83
N ARG A 70 8.40 -20.42 8.96
CA ARG A 70 9.60 -20.48 9.79
C ARG A 70 10.68 -21.24 9.04
N ALA A 71 11.90 -20.69 8.99
CA ALA A 71 13.05 -21.38 8.41
C ALA A 71 13.23 -22.76 9.07
N PRO A 72 13.55 -23.80 8.29
CA PRO A 72 13.82 -25.11 8.85
C PRO A 72 15.02 -25.04 9.80
N PRO A 73 15.01 -25.79 10.92
CA PRO A 73 16.17 -25.88 11.79
C PRO A 73 17.33 -26.52 11.04
N GLU A 74 18.53 -25.99 11.24
CA GLU A 74 19.70 -26.38 10.44
C GLU A 74 20.29 -27.74 10.89
N PHE A 75 20.28 -28.04 12.19
CA PHE A 75 20.57 -29.39 12.70
C PHE A 75 19.39 -29.97 13.49
N VAL A 76 19.01 -31.19 13.12
CA VAL A 76 18.11 -32.06 13.89
C VAL A 76 18.98 -32.97 14.76
N ARG A 77 18.84 -32.87 16.09
CA ARG A 77 19.72 -33.57 17.05
C ARG A 77 19.20 -34.96 17.45
N ASP A 78 17.92 -35.19 17.23
CA ASP A 78 17.12 -36.32 17.67
C ASP A 78 16.88 -37.34 16.55
N VAL A 79 17.76 -37.38 15.54
CA VAL A 79 17.66 -38.35 14.45
C VAL A 79 18.05 -39.74 14.95
N MET A 80 17.08 -40.64 14.98
CA MET A 80 17.31 -42.07 15.26
C MET A 80 17.87 -42.77 14.02
N GLY A 81 18.60 -43.87 14.20
CA GLY A 81 19.31 -44.57 13.11
C GLY A 81 18.38 -45.01 11.97
N SER A 82 18.89 -45.03 10.73
CA SER A 82 18.09 -45.25 9.52
C SER A 82 17.39 -46.61 9.43
N SER A 83 17.89 -47.62 10.15
CA SER A 83 17.29 -48.95 10.24
C SER A 83 16.43 -49.15 11.50
N ALA A 84 16.27 -48.12 12.34
CA ALA A 84 15.43 -48.20 13.53
C ALA A 84 13.94 -48.29 13.14
N GLY A 85 13.17 -49.04 13.92
CA GLY A 85 11.73 -49.19 13.71
C GLY A 85 10.93 -47.92 14.02
N ALA A 86 9.65 -47.90 13.63
CA ALA A 86 8.76 -46.78 13.91
C ALA A 86 8.52 -46.64 15.43
N GLY A 87 8.98 -45.53 16.01
CA GLY A 87 8.71 -45.17 17.40
C GLY A 87 7.31 -44.60 17.61
N SER A 88 6.84 -44.57 18.86
CA SER A 88 5.53 -44.00 19.21
C SER A 88 5.40 -42.49 18.93
N GLY A 89 6.51 -41.77 18.89
CA GLY A 89 6.55 -40.32 18.59
C GLY A 89 6.60 -39.98 17.10
N GLU A 90 6.92 -40.94 16.22
CA GLU A 90 7.20 -40.68 14.80
C GLU A 90 5.97 -40.13 14.07
N PHE A 91 4.78 -40.59 14.45
CA PHE A 91 3.52 -40.06 13.90
C PHE A 91 3.35 -38.56 14.17
N HIS A 92 3.73 -38.08 15.35
CA HIS A 92 3.62 -36.66 15.68
C HIS A 92 4.68 -35.83 14.99
N VAL A 93 5.89 -36.37 14.81
CA VAL A 93 6.94 -35.74 14.00
C VAL A 93 6.44 -35.51 12.57
N TYR A 94 5.93 -36.57 11.90
CA TYR A 94 5.35 -36.46 10.57
C TYR A 94 4.18 -35.46 10.51
N ARG A 95 3.25 -35.50 11.48
CA ARG A 95 2.12 -34.56 11.54
C ARG A 95 2.58 -33.10 11.58
N HIS A 96 3.59 -32.79 12.40
CA HIS A 96 4.14 -31.44 12.50
C HIS A 96 4.92 -31.02 11.24
N LEU A 97 5.70 -31.94 10.68
CA LEU A 97 6.44 -31.72 9.44
C LEU A 97 5.50 -31.46 8.26
N ARG A 98 4.49 -32.31 8.07
CA ARG A 98 3.48 -32.17 7.00
C ARG A 98 2.72 -30.86 7.11
N ARG A 99 2.29 -30.48 8.32
CA ARG A 99 1.62 -29.18 8.54
C ARG A 99 2.54 -28.02 8.19
N ARG A 100 3.80 -28.06 8.62
CA ARG A 100 4.80 -27.02 8.30
C ARG A 100 5.01 -26.92 6.79
N GLU A 101 5.11 -28.05 6.11
CA GLU A 101 5.34 -28.11 4.68
C GLU A 101 4.14 -27.60 3.86
N TYR A 102 2.91 -27.99 4.22
CA TYR A 102 1.72 -27.45 3.57
C TYR A 102 1.56 -25.95 3.77
N GLN A 103 1.87 -25.45 4.96
CA GLN A 103 1.87 -24.01 5.21
C GLN A 103 2.95 -23.28 4.40
N ARG A 104 4.11 -23.90 4.19
CA ARG A 104 5.18 -23.35 3.35
C ARG A 104 4.76 -23.33 1.89
N GLN A 105 4.16 -24.40 1.38
CA GLN A 105 3.70 -24.51 0.01
C GLN A 105 2.58 -23.51 -0.29
N ASP A 106 1.53 -23.48 0.55
CA ASP A 106 0.42 -22.53 0.44
C ASP A 106 0.89 -21.06 0.50
N PHE A 107 1.91 -20.76 1.30
CA PHE A 107 2.53 -19.43 1.29
C PHE A 107 3.23 -19.12 -0.02
N LEU A 108 4.01 -20.07 -0.56
CA LEU A 108 4.73 -19.86 -1.82
C LEU A 108 3.75 -19.65 -2.97
N ASP A 109 2.71 -20.47 -3.06
CA ASP A 109 1.67 -20.39 -4.10
C ASP A 109 0.91 -19.05 -4.01
N LYS A 110 0.54 -18.60 -2.79
CA LYS A 110 -0.11 -17.29 -2.60
C LYS A 110 0.80 -16.12 -2.96
N MET A 111 2.09 -16.21 -2.65
CA MET A 111 3.05 -15.16 -2.97
C MET A 111 3.30 -15.07 -4.48
N SER A 112 3.43 -16.20 -5.18
CA SER A 112 3.57 -16.21 -6.64
C SER A 112 2.33 -15.64 -7.31
N GLU A 113 1.13 -16.08 -6.90
CA GLU A 113 -0.12 -15.54 -7.45
C GLU A 113 -0.26 -14.03 -7.23
N LYS A 114 0.12 -13.53 -6.05
CA LYS A 114 0.09 -12.09 -5.74
C LYS A 114 1.06 -11.33 -6.64
N GLN A 115 2.29 -11.82 -6.78
CA GLN A 115 3.31 -11.20 -7.62
C GLN A 115 2.91 -11.17 -9.09
N GLU A 116 2.36 -12.26 -9.63
CA GLU A 116 1.86 -12.32 -11.01
C GLU A 116 0.75 -11.29 -11.23
N LYS A 117 -0.24 -11.24 -10.33
CA LYS A 117 -1.34 -10.25 -10.39
C LYS A 117 -0.84 -8.81 -10.31
N ASP A 118 0.15 -8.54 -9.46
CA ASP A 118 0.75 -7.21 -9.30
C ASP A 118 1.51 -6.80 -10.56
N VAL A 119 2.29 -7.70 -11.15
CA VAL A 119 3.01 -7.46 -12.41
C VAL A 119 2.03 -7.17 -13.55
N ASP A 120 1.00 -8.00 -13.70
CA ASP A 120 -0.04 -7.81 -14.72
C ASP A 120 -0.78 -6.49 -14.55
N TYR A 121 -1.05 -6.10 -13.30
CA TYR A 121 -1.68 -4.82 -12.99
C TYR A 121 -0.79 -3.63 -13.39
N LEU A 122 0.50 -3.68 -13.04
CA LEU A 122 1.45 -2.63 -13.39
C LEU A 122 1.62 -2.51 -14.91
N LEU A 123 1.71 -3.63 -15.62
CA LEU A 123 1.80 -3.66 -17.08
C LEU A 123 0.55 -3.04 -17.72
N LYS A 124 -0.66 -3.39 -17.26
CA LYS A 124 -1.91 -2.78 -17.74
C LYS A 124 -1.95 -1.28 -17.48
N LEU A 125 -1.50 -0.85 -16.29
CA LEU A 125 -1.47 0.55 -15.92
C LEU A 125 -0.51 1.35 -16.80
N GLU A 126 0.67 0.80 -17.10
CA GLU A 126 1.63 1.41 -18.03
C GLU A 126 1.09 1.47 -19.46
N GLN A 127 0.46 0.40 -19.95
CA GLN A 127 -0.16 0.38 -21.28
C GLN A 127 -1.24 1.46 -21.41
N ASN A 128 -2.10 1.58 -20.40
CA ASN A 128 -3.15 2.62 -20.36
C ASN A 128 -2.56 4.03 -20.33
N LYS A 129 -1.49 4.25 -19.56
CA LYS A 129 -0.77 5.53 -19.55
C LYS A 129 -0.17 5.85 -20.91
N ARG A 130 0.51 4.90 -21.55
CA ARG A 130 1.09 5.09 -22.89
C ARG A 130 0.02 5.38 -23.93
N ALA A 131 -1.09 4.63 -23.92
CA ALA A 131 -2.22 4.88 -24.82
C ALA A 131 -2.81 6.29 -24.62
N ALA A 132 -2.98 6.73 -23.38
CA ALA A 132 -3.45 8.09 -23.08
C ALA A 132 -2.44 9.16 -23.53
N GLU A 133 -1.15 8.94 -23.31
CA GLU A 133 -0.06 9.82 -23.76
C GLU A 133 0.02 9.92 -25.29
N GLU A 134 -0.14 8.82 -26.02
CA GLU A 134 -0.16 8.81 -27.47
C GLU A 134 -1.35 9.60 -28.03
N ARG A 135 -2.55 9.41 -27.46
CA ARG A 135 -3.76 10.13 -27.84
C ARG A 135 -3.62 11.62 -27.55
N THR A 136 -3.12 11.98 -26.37
CA THR A 136 -2.89 13.38 -26.00
C THR A 136 -1.77 14.02 -26.82
N ALA A 137 -0.70 13.29 -27.17
CA ALA A 137 0.38 13.75 -28.02
C ALA A 137 -0.07 13.98 -29.46
N LYS A 138 -0.89 13.08 -30.05
CA LYS A 138 -1.50 13.28 -31.37
C LYS A 138 -2.35 14.56 -31.39
N ARG A 139 -3.23 14.74 -30.39
CA ARG A 139 -4.07 15.95 -30.23
C ARG A 139 -3.23 17.21 -29.96
N ARG A 140 -2.12 17.11 -29.21
CA ARG A 140 -1.20 18.22 -28.94
C ARG A 140 -0.46 18.65 -30.21
N LYS A 141 0.10 17.71 -30.98
CA LYS A 141 0.76 17.97 -32.28
C LYS A 141 -0.18 18.64 -33.28
N LYS A 142 -1.44 18.19 -33.40
CA LYS A 142 -2.46 18.84 -34.24
C LYS A 142 -2.67 20.32 -33.83
N ARG A 143 -2.81 20.60 -32.53
CA ARG A 143 -2.99 21.97 -32.00
C ARG A 143 -1.76 22.86 -32.18
N GLU A 144 -0.56 22.32 -32.02
CA GLU A 144 0.70 23.06 -32.22
C GLU A 144 0.88 23.47 -33.69
N LYS A 145 0.61 22.57 -34.64
CA LYS A 145 0.61 22.90 -36.08
C LYS A 145 -0.37 24.03 -36.41
N LEU A 146 -1.59 23.98 -35.86
CA LEU A 146 -2.59 25.05 -36.00
C LEU A 146 -2.12 26.38 -35.40
N LYS A 147 -1.50 26.35 -34.21
CA LYS A 147 -0.92 27.55 -33.58
C LYS A 147 0.20 28.15 -34.42
N GLN A 148 1.10 27.32 -34.95
CA GLN A 148 2.19 27.77 -35.82
C GLN A 148 1.66 28.41 -37.11
N LYS A 149 0.68 27.79 -37.78
CA LYS A 149 0.02 28.38 -38.96
C LYS A 149 -0.62 29.74 -38.65
N LYS A 150 -1.33 29.86 -37.52
CA LYS A 150 -1.93 31.14 -37.08
C LYS A 150 -0.88 32.21 -36.77
N LEU A 151 0.25 31.83 -36.16
CA LEU A 151 1.35 32.76 -35.89
C LEU A 151 2.03 33.24 -37.18
N LEU A 152 2.26 32.35 -38.14
CA LEU A 152 2.82 32.70 -39.45
C LEU A 152 1.88 33.62 -40.23
N ALA A 153 0.57 33.34 -40.25
CA ALA A 153 -0.41 34.22 -40.90
C ALA A 153 -0.48 35.62 -40.25
N LYS A 154 -0.36 35.71 -38.91
CA LYS A 154 -0.28 37.00 -38.22
C LYS A 154 0.99 37.78 -38.56
N LYS A 155 2.14 37.09 -38.64
CA LYS A 155 3.41 37.71 -39.05
C LYS A 155 3.35 38.21 -40.49
N ALA A 156 2.84 37.41 -41.41
CA ALA A 156 2.63 37.82 -42.80
C ALA A 156 1.73 39.06 -42.89
N LYS A 157 0.61 39.10 -42.15
CA LYS A 157 -0.27 40.30 -42.10
C LYS A 157 0.39 41.53 -41.48
N MET A 158 1.34 41.36 -40.55
CA MET A 158 2.09 42.48 -39.98
C MET A 158 3.16 42.98 -40.95
N GLU A 159 3.88 42.08 -41.65
CA GLU A 159 4.84 42.46 -42.68
C GLU A 159 4.17 43.10 -43.91
N ASP A 160 2.95 42.71 -44.23
CA ASP A 160 2.15 43.36 -45.29
C ASP A 160 1.71 44.76 -44.86
N LYS A 161 1.32 44.94 -43.59
CA LYS A 161 1.00 46.26 -43.03
C LYS A 161 2.20 47.20 -42.92
N ASP A 162 3.39 46.71 -42.63
CA ASP A 162 4.63 47.52 -42.62
C ASP A 162 5.11 47.88 -44.04
N LYS A 163 4.61 47.21 -45.08
CA LYS A 163 4.85 47.58 -46.50
C LYS A 163 3.75 48.47 -47.07
N ASP A 164 2.63 48.59 -46.38
CA ASP A 164 1.43 49.32 -46.79
C ASP A 164 1.20 50.59 -45.93
N ASP A 165 2.28 51.23 -45.46
CA ASP A 165 2.24 52.67 -45.11
C ASP A 165 2.47 53.52 -46.37
N GLY A 166 1.77 53.16 -47.45
CA GLY A 166 1.87 53.84 -48.73
C GLY A 166 1.08 53.20 -49.86
N ASP A 167 -0.22 52.96 -49.72
CA ASP A 167 -1.25 53.44 -50.66
C ASP A 167 -2.66 53.09 -50.17
N MET A 168 -3.64 53.84 -50.64
CA MET A 168 -5.03 53.87 -50.22
C MET A 168 -5.87 52.74 -50.85
N ASP A 169 -6.86 52.24 -50.10
CA ASP A 169 -8.21 51.82 -50.55
C ASP A 169 -8.34 50.79 -51.71
N SER A 170 -8.84 49.58 -51.42
CA SER A 170 -9.84 48.91 -52.28
C SER A 170 -10.35 47.60 -51.66
N ASP A 171 -11.67 47.55 -51.48
CA ASP A 171 -12.53 46.38 -51.34
C ASP A 171 -12.27 45.32 -52.43
N SER A 172 -12.24 44.03 -52.05
CA SER A 172 -12.60 42.93 -52.97
C SER A 172 -12.81 41.61 -52.21
N SER A 173 -14.07 41.22 -52.13
CA SER A 173 -14.57 39.85 -52.02
C SER A 173 -13.81 38.86 -52.90
N GLY A 174 -13.62 37.63 -52.43
CA GLY A 174 -13.02 36.53 -53.19
C GLY A 174 -13.02 35.21 -52.41
N GLU A 175 -14.11 34.45 -52.56
CA GLU A 175 -14.13 33.01 -52.29
C GLU A 175 -13.13 32.29 -53.20
N GLU A 176 -12.31 31.39 -52.65
CA GLU A 176 -11.83 30.22 -53.40
C GLU A 176 -11.74 29.01 -52.47
N GLU A 177 -12.56 28.02 -52.79
CA GLU A 177 -12.43 26.62 -52.40
C GLU A 177 -11.07 26.06 -52.83
N ARG A 178 -10.41 25.27 -51.96
CA ARG A 178 -9.42 24.28 -52.40
C ARG A 178 -9.59 22.95 -51.68
N LYS A 179 -9.80 21.95 -52.53
CA LYS A 179 -9.95 20.51 -52.33
C LYS A 179 -8.89 19.85 -51.43
N GLU A 180 -9.43 18.92 -50.65
CA GLU A 180 -8.94 17.61 -50.19
C GLU A 180 -7.47 17.20 -50.45
N GLU A 181 -6.84 16.72 -49.38
CA GLU A 181 -6.00 15.52 -49.45
C GLU A 181 -5.94 14.81 -48.08
N ASP A 182 -6.59 13.64 -48.07
CA ASP A 182 -6.23 12.36 -47.46
C ASP A 182 -5.80 12.27 -45.98
N GLY A 183 -6.48 11.36 -45.29
CA GLY A 183 -6.23 10.96 -43.93
C GLY A 183 -7.45 10.26 -43.37
N GLU A 184 -7.69 9.02 -43.84
CA GLU A 184 -8.62 8.07 -43.24
C GLU A 184 -8.55 8.14 -41.70
N GLU A 185 -9.50 8.86 -41.12
CA GLU A 185 -9.76 8.81 -39.69
C GLU A 185 -10.62 7.57 -39.48
N GLU A 186 -10.00 6.44 -39.10
CA GLU A 186 -10.70 5.44 -38.30
C GLU A 186 -11.27 6.20 -37.08
N GLU A 187 -12.55 6.52 -37.15
CA GLU A 187 -13.40 6.93 -36.03
C GLU A 187 -13.44 5.77 -35.03
N LYS A 188 -12.40 5.66 -34.21
CA LYS A 188 -12.52 4.95 -32.94
C LYS A 188 -13.33 5.87 -32.04
N GLU A 189 -14.63 5.58 -32.00
CA GLU A 189 -15.66 6.08 -31.10
C GLU A 189 -15.05 6.79 -29.89
N ASP A 190 -15.26 8.11 -29.82
CA ASP A 190 -14.89 8.93 -28.68
C ASP A 190 -15.69 8.44 -27.47
N ASP A 191 -15.08 7.55 -26.67
CA ASP A 191 -15.56 7.05 -25.36
C ASP A 191 -15.60 8.18 -24.29
N ALA A 192 -15.64 9.44 -24.73
CA ALA A 192 -15.78 10.65 -23.93
C ALA A 192 -17.24 11.07 -23.73
N GLU A 193 -18.22 10.39 -24.35
CA GLU A 193 -19.63 10.77 -24.28
C GLU A 193 -20.35 10.32 -23.00
N THR A 194 -19.80 9.37 -22.23
CA THR A 194 -20.45 8.94 -20.99
C THR A 194 -19.70 9.46 -19.76
N PRO A 195 -20.17 10.57 -19.13
CA PRO A 195 -19.66 10.95 -17.82
C PRO A 195 -20.05 9.87 -16.81
N SER A 196 -19.07 9.08 -16.38
CA SER A 196 -19.21 7.97 -15.41
C SER A 196 -19.59 8.40 -13.98
N PHE A 197 -19.87 9.69 -13.76
CA PHE A 197 -20.24 10.26 -12.47
C PHE A 197 -21.57 10.99 -12.57
N ILE A 198 -22.67 10.25 -12.38
CA ILE A 198 -23.98 10.85 -12.09
C ILE A 198 -23.93 11.26 -10.62
N MET A 199 -23.65 12.55 -10.38
CA MET A 199 -23.76 13.14 -9.05
C MET A 199 -25.24 13.07 -8.64
N GLY A 200 -25.58 12.11 -7.80
CA GLY A 200 -26.93 11.95 -7.26
C GLY A 200 -27.39 13.27 -6.66
N ARG A 201 -28.42 13.86 -7.28
CA ARG A 201 -29.08 15.05 -6.76
C ARG A 201 -29.82 14.64 -5.48
N LYS A 202 -29.56 15.44 -4.45
CA LYS A 202 -30.05 15.37 -3.06
C LYS A 202 -31.50 14.92 -2.91
#